data_AF-A0A7R9CUG0-F1
#
_entry.id   AF-A0A7R9CUG0-F1
#
_cell.length_a   1.000
_cell.length_b   1.000
_cell.length_c   1.000
_cell.angle_alpha   90.00
_cell.angle_beta   90.00
_cell.angle_gamma   90.00
#
_symmetry.space_group_name_H-M   'P 1'
#
loop_
_entity.id
_entity.type
_entity.pdbx_description
1 polymer ?
#
loop_
_entity_poly.entity_id
_entity_poly.type
_entity_poly.pdbx_seq_one_letter_code
_entity_poly.pdbx_strand_id
1 'polypeptide(L)'
;MFWRLVVKLFESIKPLFTNKPLIVVLNKTDVVKLADLTPERRAALATLEADKVPLIEMSTLTEDGVMEVKTEACEQLLSYRVDIKLRSKKVDGILHRLRVAMPTQRDNKERPPCIPEAVVKKKQEAAARGLKRKLERDIEMEEGDDYVLDLKKKYDLPEEYKYDIIPELWDGHNIADYIDLDIFKKLEELEREEALREGAGYYAIPKIEMDETLKEIRDLAHQIRDKKAIMKQEGAVVKSSTKPVVPRTTPARARGRTVTKLRTEMEKLGVDMADTENVSFWAHFTRTRSKIRSLSRPPLKRMRLDSTDRSRSMSRPPRDEMGVKDVAMKSKLQNIAHKALKKKIARKGMKGEGDRFIGTKMPKHLFSGKRGIGKTDRR
;
A
#
# COMPACT_ATOMS: atom_id res chain seq x y z
N MET A 1 41.56 -78.51 -9.95
CA MET A 1 42.76 -77.79 -9.48
C MET A 1 42.45 -76.35 -9.06
N PHE A 2 41.77 -75.55 -9.89
CA PHE A 2 41.45 -74.14 -9.62
C PHE A 2 40.72 -73.86 -8.28
N TRP A 3 39.62 -74.56 -8.00
CA TRP A 3 38.84 -74.36 -6.76
C TRP A 3 39.63 -74.62 -5.47
N ARG A 4 40.51 -75.64 -5.43
CA ARG A 4 41.37 -75.91 -4.27
C ARG A 4 42.40 -74.81 -4.02
N LEU A 5 42.88 -74.13 -5.07
CA LEU A 5 43.80 -72.99 -4.93
C LEU A 5 43.06 -71.75 -4.41
N VAL A 6 41.83 -71.50 -4.89
CA VAL A 6 41.00 -70.37 -4.44
C VAL A 6 40.63 -70.52 -2.96
N VAL A 7 40.25 -71.72 -2.51
CA VAL A 7 39.96 -71.98 -1.09
C VAL A 7 41.20 -71.78 -0.21
N LYS A 8 42.36 -72.30 -0.63
CA LYS A 8 43.64 -72.07 0.10
C LYS A 8 44.03 -70.58 0.16
N LEU A 9 43.75 -69.83 -0.91
CA LEU A 9 43.98 -68.39 -0.93
C LEU A 9 43.02 -67.68 0.03
N PHE A 10 41.75 -68.08 0.08
CA PHE A 10 40.79 -67.52 1.03
C PHE A 10 41.21 -67.76 2.49
N GLU A 11 41.65 -68.98 2.82
CA GLU A 11 42.17 -69.33 4.14
C GLU A 11 43.39 -68.50 4.53
N SER A 12 44.30 -68.21 3.59
CA SER A 12 45.50 -67.40 3.87
C SER A 12 45.20 -65.92 4.12
N ILE A 13 44.17 -65.36 3.46
CA ILE A 13 43.77 -63.95 3.64
C ILE A 13 42.68 -63.74 4.71
N LYS A 14 42.05 -64.81 5.20
CA LYS A 14 41.00 -64.79 6.25
C LYS A 14 41.34 -63.92 7.48
N PRO A 15 42.59 -63.90 8.01
CA PRO A 15 42.95 -63.06 9.16
C PRO A 15 42.73 -61.55 8.96
N LEU A 16 42.66 -61.06 7.72
CA LEU A 16 42.43 -59.64 7.41
C LEU A 16 40.97 -59.20 7.64
N PHE A 17 40.04 -60.14 7.85
CA PHE A 17 38.60 -59.90 7.86
C PHE A 17 37.92 -60.14 9.22
N THR A 18 38.68 -60.19 10.31
CA THR A 18 38.23 -60.56 11.68
C THR A 18 37.08 -59.73 12.27
N ASN A 19 36.68 -58.62 11.64
CA ASN A 19 35.57 -57.76 12.07
C ASN A 19 34.71 -57.26 10.90
N LYS A 20 34.62 -58.03 9.81
CA LYS A 20 33.84 -57.68 8.61
C LYS A 20 32.93 -58.84 8.23
N PRO A 21 31.63 -58.60 7.97
CA PRO A 21 30.78 -59.63 7.39
C PRO A 21 31.30 -59.96 5.99
N LEU A 22 31.35 -61.25 5.67
CA LEU A 22 31.86 -61.78 4.41
C LEU A 22 30.75 -62.54 3.70
N ILE A 23 30.71 -62.39 2.39
CA ILE A 23 29.88 -63.18 1.48
C ILE A 23 30.79 -63.66 0.37
N VAL A 24 30.72 -64.93 0.02
CA VAL A 24 31.44 -65.48 -1.12
C VAL A 24 30.47 -65.63 -2.26
N VAL A 25 30.80 -65.02 -3.39
CA VAL A 25 29.92 -64.97 -4.54
C VAL A 25 30.52 -65.78 -5.68
N LEU A 26 29.74 -66.73 -6.20
CA LEU A 26 30.11 -67.60 -7.30
C LEU A 26 29.63 -66.97 -8.61
N ASN A 27 30.55 -66.41 -9.38
CA ASN A 27 30.23 -65.75 -10.65
C ASN A 27 30.29 -66.73 -11.84
N LYS A 28 29.55 -66.41 -12.91
CA LYS A 28 29.43 -67.16 -14.17
C LYS A 28 28.63 -68.48 -14.07
N THR A 29 27.53 -68.44 -13.34
CA THR A 29 26.61 -69.59 -13.20
C THR A 29 25.78 -69.90 -14.44
N ASP A 30 25.83 -69.03 -15.45
CA ASP A 30 25.32 -69.26 -16.81
C ASP A 30 26.03 -70.43 -17.52
N VAL A 31 27.30 -70.71 -17.18
CA VAL A 31 28.07 -71.81 -17.79
C VAL A 31 28.01 -73.08 -16.95
N VAL A 32 28.15 -72.96 -15.63
CA VAL A 32 28.08 -74.10 -14.69
C VAL A 32 27.40 -73.67 -13.41
N LYS A 33 26.26 -74.28 -13.08
CA LYS A 33 25.56 -74.06 -11.82
C LYS A 33 26.19 -74.87 -10.68
N LEU A 34 25.96 -74.48 -9.42
CA LEU A 34 26.46 -75.25 -8.27
C LEU A 34 25.91 -76.69 -8.25
N ALA A 35 24.70 -76.88 -8.79
CA ALA A 35 24.01 -78.15 -8.96
C ALA A 35 24.66 -79.11 -9.98
N ASP A 36 25.59 -78.64 -10.81
CA ASP A 36 26.29 -79.45 -11.82
C ASP A 36 27.78 -79.71 -11.47
N LEU A 37 28.23 -79.25 -10.29
CA LEU A 37 29.61 -79.37 -9.85
C LEU A 37 29.95 -80.78 -9.32
N THR A 38 31.16 -81.28 -9.62
CA THR A 38 31.62 -82.60 -9.15
C THR A 38 31.68 -82.68 -7.60
N PRO A 39 31.43 -83.86 -7.00
CA PRO A 39 31.31 -84.01 -5.54
C PRO A 39 32.57 -83.59 -4.78
N GLU A 40 33.76 -83.80 -5.35
CA GLU A 40 35.02 -83.34 -4.74
C GLU A 40 35.16 -81.82 -4.66
N ARG A 41 34.59 -81.08 -5.62
CA ARG A 41 34.63 -79.61 -5.65
C ARG A 41 33.61 -79.01 -4.70
N ARG A 42 32.45 -79.65 -4.57
CA ARG A 42 31.45 -79.30 -3.53
C ARG A 42 32.00 -79.50 -2.12
N ALA A 43 32.73 -80.58 -1.88
CA ALA A 43 33.37 -80.82 -0.58
C ALA A 43 34.35 -79.71 -0.20
N ALA A 44 35.04 -79.10 -1.17
CA ALA A 44 35.93 -77.96 -0.93
C ALA A 44 35.19 -76.62 -0.70
N LEU A 45 33.90 -76.53 -1.03
CA LEU A 45 33.05 -75.37 -0.74
C LEU A 45 32.30 -75.52 0.59
N ALA A 46 31.97 -76.76 0.95
CA ALA A 46 31.36 -77.07 2.24
C ALA A 46 32.23 -76.64 3.44
N THR A 47 33.57 -76.57 3.27
CA THR A 47 34.46 -76.01 4.29
C THR A 47 34.23 -74.52 4.53
N LEU A 48 33.83 -73.76 3.49
CA LEU A 48 33.49 -72.34 3.60
C LEU A 48 32.11 -72.12 4.23
N GLU A 49 31.16 -73.01 3.95
CA GLU A 49 29.84 -73.00 4.61
C GLU A 49 29.94 -73.33 6.10
N ALA A 50 30.81 -74.27 6.47
CA ALA A 50 31.10 -74.62 7.87
C ALA A 50 31.64 -73.43 8.68
N ASP A 51 32.35 -72.51 8.01
CA ASP A 51 32.85 -71.25 8.56
C ASP A 51 31.78 -70.14 8.66
N LYS A 52 30.50 -70.45 8.39
CA LYS A 52 29.34 -69.53 8.41
C LYS A 52 29.42 -68.39 7.39
N VAL A 53 30.10 -68.58 6.27
CA VAL A 53 30.14 -67.62 5.17
C VAL A 53 29.12 -68.06 4.10
N PRO A 54 28.08 -67.26 3.79
CA PRO A 54 27.08 -67.62 2.78
C PRO A 54 27.70 -67.64 1.38
N LEU A 55 27.27 -68.63 0.59
CA LEU A 55 27.61 -68.79 -0.82
C LEU A 55 26.39 -68.41 -1.66
N ILE A 56 26.55 -67.40 -2.52
CA ILE A 56 25.49 -66.95 -3.43
C ILE A 56 25.96 -67.06 -4.87
N GLU A 57 25.09 -67.55 -5.74
CA GLU A 57 25.32 -67.61 -7.17
C GLU A 57 24.99 -66.27 -7.84
N MET A 58 25.82 -65.82 -8.78
CA MET A 58 25.51 -64.70 -9.64
C MET A 58 25.97 -64.94 -11.08
N SER A 59 25.23 -64.41 -12.05
CA SER A 59 25.72 -64.27 -13.41
C SER A 59 25.57 -62.82 -13.87
N THR A 60 26.67 -62.25 -14.37
CA THR A 60 26.67 -60.92 -14.97
C THR A 60 26.16 -60.91 -16.41
N LEU A 61 25.96 -62.09 -17.02
CA LEU A 61 25.48 -62.21 -18.40
C LEU A 61 23.95 -62.31 -18.46
N THR A 62 23.34 -63.11 -17.58
CA THR A 62 21.89 -63.26 -17.50
C THR A 62 21.25 -62.30 -16.49
N GLU A 63 22.06 -61.54 -15.75
CA GLU A 63 21.66 -60.67 -14.62
C GLU A 63 21.01 -61.43 -13.44
N ASP A 64 21.05 -62.76 -13.46
CA ASP A 64 20.53 -63.61 -12.40
C ASP A 64 21.37 -63.49 -11.13
N GLY A 65 20.71 -63.33 -9.98
CA GLY A 65 21.34 -63.27 -8.66
C GLY A 65 22.07 -61.95 -8.34
N VAL A 66 22.21 -61.02 -9.29
CA VAL A 66 22.93 -59.75 -9.08
C VAL A 66 22.23 -58.88 -8.02
N MET A 67 20.89 -58.79 -8.09
CA MET A 67 20.11 -58.02 -7.11
C MET A 67 20.05 -58.72 -5.75
N GLU A 68 20.03 -60.05 -5.72
CA GLU A 68 19.97 -60.85 -4.50
C GLU A 68 21.28 -60.75 -3.70
N VAL A 69 22.43 -60.88 -4.37
CA VAL A 69 23.75 -60.65 -3.74
C VAL A 69 23.83 -59.25 -3.15
N LYS A 70 23.30 -58.24 -3.86
CA LYS A 70 23.28 -56.86 -3.38
C LYS A 70 22.40 -56.72 -2.13
N THR A 71 21.19 -57.27 -2.12
CA THR A 71 20.29 -57.19 -0.96
C THR A 71 20.88 -57.91 0.24
N GLU A 72 21.39 -59.13 0.07
CA GLU A 72 21.98 -59.91 1.16
C GLU A 72 23.25 -59.24 1.73
N ALA A 73 24.14 -58.74 0.86
CA ALA A 73 25.32 -58.00 1.30
C ALA A 73 24.97 -56.73 2.07
N CYS A 74 23.97 -55.97 1.61
CA CYS A 74 23.49 -54.78 2.30
C CYS A 74 22.84 -55.12 3.66
N GLU A 75 22.00 -56.15 3.72
CA GLU A 75 21.31 -56.58 4.94
C GLU A 75 22.28 -57.11 6.00
N GLN A 76 23.24 -57.95 5.64
CA GLN A 76 24.26 -58.45 6.56
C GLN A 76 25.17 -57.34 7.09
N LEU A 77 25.51 -56.37 6.24
CA LEU A 77 26.27 -55.21 6.67
C LEU A 77 25.42 -54.27 7.54
N LEU A 78 24.13 -54.15 7.28
CA LEU A 78 23.20 -53.38 8.11
C LEU A 78 23.02 -54.02 9.48
N SER A 79 22.82 -55.32 9.58
CA SER A 79 22.69 -56.02 10.87
C SER A 79 23.96 -55.86 11.71
N TYR A 80 25.13 -56.08 11.11
CA TYR A 80 26.41 -55.87 11.78
C TYR A 80 26.60 -54.42 12.26
N ARG A 81 26.22 -53.43 11.43
CA ARG A 81 26.28 -52.01 11.82
C ARG A 81 25.28 -51.64 12.89
N VAL A 82 24.09 -52.24 12.89
CA VAL A 82 23.07 -52.06 13.94
C VAL A 82 23.60 -52.62 15.25
N ASP A 83 24.22 -53.79 15.27
CA ASP A 83 24.82 -54.37 16.48
C ASP A 83 25.94 -53.50 17.06
N ILE A 84 26.80 -52.94 16.20
CA ILE A 84 27.83 -51.98 16.64
C ILE A 84 27.16 -50.72 17.22
N LYS A 85 26.10 -50.22 16.57
CA LYS A 85 25.38 -49.04 17.05
C LYS A 85 24.66 -49.31 18.36
N LEU A 86 24.04 -50.47 18.55
CA LEU A 86 23.38 -50.90 19.79
C LEU A 86 24.37 -51.02 20.95
N ARG A 87 25.59 -51.52 20.69
CA ARG A 87 26.69 -51.50 21.67
C ARG A 87 27.13 -50.09 22.05
N SER A 88 26.85 -49.08 21.21
CA SER A 88 27.17 -47.69 21.47
C SER A 88 26.01 -46.95 22.15
N LYS A 89 26.30 -45.98 23.02
CA LYS A 89 25.28 -45.14 23.68
C LYS A 89 24.59 -44.12 22.75
N LYS A 90 24.86 -44.17 21.44
CA LYS A 90 24.28 -43.23 20.46
C LYS A 90 22.82 -43.56 20.11
N VAL A 91 22.33 -44.74 20.51
CA VAL A 91 20.95 -45.18 20.25
C VAL A 91 19.93 -44.37 21.05
N ASP A 92 20.25 -43.98 22.29
CA ASP A 92 19.33 -43.26 23.18
C ASP A 92 18.88 -41.91 22.57
N GLY A 93 19.77 -41.23 21.85
CA GLY A 93 19.46 -39.99 21.14
C GLY A 93 18.53 -40.17 19.93
N ILE A 94 18.41 -41.39 19.39
CA ILE A 94 17.57 -41.70 18.20
C ILE A 94 16.26 -42.38 18.61
N LEU A 95 16.18 -42.91 19.83
CA LEU A 95 15.06 -43.72 20.30
C LEU A 95 13.70 -43.01 20.17
N HIS A 96 13.66 -41.69 20.35
CA HIS A 96 12.46 -40.88 20.16
C HIS A 96 11.90 -40.91 18.71
N ARG A 97 12.76 -41.15 17.70
CA ARG A 97 12.36 -41.26 16.29
C ARG A 97 11.89 -42.67 15.92
N LEU A 98 12.44 -43.68 16.59
CA LEU A 98 12.06 -45.09 16.40
C LEU A 98 10.77 -45.42 17.13
N ARG A 99 10.45 -44.71 18.21
CA ARG A 99 9.23 -44.90 18.99
C ARG A 99 8.01 -44.38 18.23
N VAL A 100 7.18 -45.29 17.73
CA VAL A 100 5.83 -44.98 17.24
C VAL A 100 4.87 -44.93 18.44
N ALA A 101 4.18 -43.81 18.63
CA ALA A 101 3.23 -43.65 19.71
C ALA A 101 1.91 -44.35 19.36
N MET A 102 1.54 -45.37 20.13
CA MET A 102 0.21 -45.99 20.03
C MET A 102 -0.76 -45.22 20.92
N PRO A 103 -1.84 -44.64 20.37
CA PRO A 103 -2.80 -43.89 21.16
C PRO A 103 -3.55 -44.81 22.12
N THR A 104 -3.63 -44.43 23.39
CA THR A 104 -4.50 -45.11 24.36
C THR A 104 -5.96 -44.75 24.08
N GLN A 105 -6.86 -45.74 24.15
CA GLN A 105 -8.29 -45.48 23.98
C GLN A 105 -8.78 -44.59 25.12
N ARG A 106 -9.21 -43.38 24.77
CA ARG A 106 -9.70 -42.37 25.73
C ARG A 106 -11.23 -42.40 25.86
N ASP A 107 -11.92 -42.48 24.72
CA ASP A 107 -13.38 -42.41 24.60
C ASP A 107 -13.88 -43.57 23.72
N ASN A 108 -15.12 -44.04 23.90
CA ASN A 108 -15.76 -45.05 23.04
C ASN A 108 -16.30 -44.47 21.71
N LYS A 109 -15.74 -43.36 21.24
CA LYS A 109 -16.17 -42.70 19.99
C LYS A 109 -15.23 -43.08 18.86
N GLU A 110 -15.77 -43.74 17.84
CA GLU A 110 -15.02 -44.05 16.63
C GLU A 110 -14.74 -42.77 15.83
N ARG A 111 -13.51 -42.64 15.36
CA ARG A 111 -13.07 -41.52 14.50
C ARG A 111 -12.54 -42.09 13.18
N PRO A 112 -13.41 -42.66 12.34
CA PRO A 112 -12.98 -43.25 11.08
C PRO A 112 -12.45 -42.16 10.13
N PRO A 113 -11.56 -42.52 9.19
CA PRO A 113 -11.11 -41.60 8.15
C PRO A 113 -12.28 -41.25 7.22
N CYS A 114 -12.56 -39.95 7.05
CA CYS A 114 -13.60 -39.48 6.13
C CYS A 114 -13.04 -39.39 4.70
N ILE A 115 -13.01 -40.53 4.01
CA ILE A 115 -12.60 -40.61 2.60
C ILE A 115 -13.87 -40.69 1.74
N PRO A 116 -14.17 -39.68 0.91
CA PRO A 116 -15.36 -39.71 0.06
C PRO A 116 -15.23 -40.79 -1.02
N GLU A 117 -16.33 -41.51 -1.29
CA GLU A 117 -16.36 -42.62 -2.25
C GLU A 117 -15.89 -42.23 -3.65
N ALA A 118 -16.14 -40.99 -4.05
CA ALA A 118 -15.70 -40.44 -5.34
C ALA A 118 -14.18 -40.54 -5.54
N VAL A 119 -13.38 -40.44 -4.48
CA VAL A 119 -11.91 -40.55 -4.57
C VAL A 119 -11.49 -42.01 -4.73
N VAL A 120 -12.17 -42.93 -4.05
CA VAL A 120 -11.90 -44.38 -4.16
C VAL A 120 -12.22 -44.87 -5.57
N LYS A 121 -13.40 -44.51 -6.10
CA LYS A 121 -13.81 -44.83 -7.48
C LYS A 121 -12.82 -44.25 -8.49
N LYS A 122 -12.43 -42.97 -8.34
CA LYS A 122 -11.40 -42.35 -9.19
C LYS A 122 -10.07 -43.08 -9.17
N LYS A 123 -9.62 -43.58 -8.01
CA LYS A 123 -8.37 -44.34 -7.90
C LYS A 123 -8.46 -45.69 -8.62
N GLN A 124 -9.60 -46.37 -8.53
CA GLN A 124 -9.87 -47.62 -9.25
C GLN A 124 -9.95 -47.39 -10.77
N GLU A 125 -10.66 -46.34 -11.20
CA GLU A 125 -10.78 -45.97 -12.61
C GLU A 125 -9.44 -45.53 -13.20
N ALA A 126 -8.62 -44.79 -12.46
CA ALA A 126 -7.28 -44.40 -12.89
C ALA A 126 -6.37 -45.62 -13.08
N ALA A 127 -6.47 -46.62 -12.19
CA ALA A 127 -5.75 -47.88 -12.32
C ALA A 127 -6.23 -48.71 -13.52
N ALA A 128 -7.53 -48.66 -13.84
CA ALA A 128 -8.12 -49.46 -14.92
C ALA A 128 -7.98 -48.83 -16.32
N ARG A 129 -8.16 -47.51 -16.45
CA ARG A 129 -8.26 -46.84 -17.76
C ARG A 129 -7.00 -46.09 -18.17
N GLY A 130 -6.10 -45.72 -17.26
CA GLY A 130 -4.89 -44.94 -17.58
C GLY A 130 -5.15 -43.57 -18.25
N LEU A 131 -6.41 -43.18 -18.49
CA LEU A 131 -6.77 -41.93 -19.15
C LEU A 131 -6.57 -40.77 -18.18
N LYS A 132 -5.65 -39.87 -18.55
CA LYS A 132 -5.45 -38.61 -17.86
C LYS A 132 -6.54 -37.63 -18.30
N ARG A 133 -7.29 -37.08 -17.35
CA ARG A 133 -8.20 -35.95 -17.61
C ARG A 133 -7.36 -34.76 -18.08
N LYS A 134 -7.83 -34.04 -19.10
CA LYS A 134 -7.25 -32.74 -19.46
C LYS A 134 -7.19 -31.84 -18.22
N LEU A 135 -6.00 -31.38 -17.88
CA LEU A 135 -5.77 -30.41 -16.82
C LEU A 135 -5.89 -29.01 -17.39
N GLU A 136 -6.06 -27.99 -16.54
CA GLU A 136 -6.09 -26.60 -17.01
C GLU A 136 -4.77 -26.21 -17.69
N ARG A 137 -3.65 -26.84 -17.28
CA ARG A 137 -2.35 -26.67 -17.94
C ARG A 137 -2.34 -27.20 -19.37
N ASP A 138 -3.07 -28.28 -19.64
CA ASP A 138 -3.17 -28.81 -21.02
C ASP A 138 -3.98 -27.86 -21.90
N ILE A 139 -5.03 -27.24 -21.34
CA ILE A 139 -5.85 -26.22 -22.00
C ILE A 139 -5.03 -24.95 -22.28
N GLU A 140 -4.25 -24.50 -21.30
CA GLU A 140 -3.31 -23.37 -21.44
C GLU A 140 -2.30 -23.61 -22.57
N MET A 141 -1.75 -24.83 -22.69
CA MET A 141 -0.84 -25.17 -23.77
C MET A 141 -1.53 -25.28 -25.14
N GLU A 142 -2.80 -25.68 -25.18
CA GLU A 142 -3.61 -25.77 -26.41
C GLU A 142 -4.00 -24.37 -26.93
N GLU A 143 -4.39 -23.45 -26.05
CA GLU A 143 -4.84 -22.10 -26.38
C GLU A 143 -3.69 -21.08 -26.50
N GLY A 144 -2.53 -21.35 -25.87
CA GLY A 144 -1.32 -20.54 -26.01
C GLY A 144 -1.53 -19.09 -25.57
N ASP A 145 -1.33 -18.15 -26.49
CA ASP A 145 -1.43 -16.71 -26.21
C ASP A 145 -2.89 -16.22 -26.04
N ASP A 146 -3.88 -16.97 -26.54
CA ASP A 146 -5.30 -16.64 -26.43
C ASP A 146 -5.92 -17.08 -25.08
N TYR A 147 -5.16 -17.83 -24.27
CA TYR A 147 -5.64 -18.36 -23.00
C TYR A 147 -5.87 -17.26 -21.96
N VAL A 148 -7.10 -17.17 -21.45
CA VAL A 148 -7.45 -16.34 -20.28
C VAL A 148 -8.11 -17.21 -19.23
N LEU A 149 -7.54 -17.24 -18.02
CA LEU A 149 -8.07 -17.99 -16.90
C LEU A 149 -9.42 -17.42 -16.43
N ASP A 150 -10.51 -18.10 -16.78
CA ASP A 150 -11.85 -17.80 -16.29
C ASP A 150 -12.10 -18.47 -14.92
N LEU A 151 -12.19 -17.66 -13.87
CA LEU A 151 -12.48 -18.11 -12.51
C LEU A 151 -13.95 -18.53 -12.34
N LYS A 152 -14.88 -17.95 -13.11
CA LYS A 152 -16.32 -18.21 -13.00
C LYS A 152 -16.71 -19.56 -13.59
N LYS A 153 -15.94 -20.08 -14.57
CA LYS A 153 -16.14 -21.38 -15.27
C LYS A 153 -16.50 -22.56 -14.38
N LYS A 154 -15.95 -22.64 -13.17
CA LYS A 154 -16.13 -23.79 -12.25
C LYS A 154 -17.06 -23.51 -11.06
N TYR A 155 -17.79 -22.41 -11.08
CA TYR A 155 -18.79 -22.15 -10.05
C TYR A 155 -19.98 -23.11 -10.21
N ASP A 156 -20.46 -23.63 -9.08
CA ASP A 156 -21.64 -24.50 -8.97
C ASP A 156 -22.93 -23.65 -8.98
N LEU A 157 -23.13 -22.93 -10.08
CA LEU A 157 -24.28 -22.04 -10.32
C LEU A 157 -24.93 -22.39 -11.67
N PRO A 158 -26.24 -22.13 -11.84
CA PRO A 158 -26.90 -22.22 -13.16
C PRO A 158 -26.16 -21.37 -14.20
N GLU A 159 -26.08 -21.86 -15.44
CA GLU A 159 -25.31 -21.20 -16.50
C GLU A 159 -25.82 -19.79 -16.84
N GLU A 160 -27.13 -19.56 -16.66
CA GLU A 160 -27.78 -18.28 -16.91
C GLU A 160 -27.16 -17.13 -16.09
N TYR A 161 -26.90 -17.36 -14.79
CA TYR A 161 -26.43 -16.33 -13.87
C TYR A 161 -24.93 -16.42 -13.58
N LYS A 162 -24.25 -17.43 -14.14
CA LYS A 162 -22.85 -17.74 -13.81
C LYS A 162 -21.90 -16.62 -14.19
N TYR A 163 -22.21 -15.90 -15.27
CA TYR A 163 -21.39 -14.84 -15.82
C TYR A 163 -21.83 -13.44 -15.43
N ASP A 164 -22.94 -13.31 -14.71
CA ASP A 164 -23.49 -12.03 -14.28
C ASP A 164 -22.45 -11.23 -13.47
N ILE A 165 -22.51 -9.91 -13.66
CA ILE A 165 -21.64 -8.96 -12.96
C ILE A 165 -22.35 -8.56 -11.68
N ILE A 166 -21.75 -8.91 -10.54
CA ILE A 166 -22.25 -8.52 -9.22
C ILE A 166 -21.88 -7.04 -9.01
N PRO A 167 -22.85 -6.13 -8.85
CA PRO A 167 -22.54 -4.75 -8.52
C PRO A 167 -21.96 -4.67 -7.11
N GLU A 168 -20.85 -3.97 -6.94
CA GLU A 168 -20.14 -3.88 -5.64
C GLU A 168 -20.55 -2.65 -4.84
N LEU A 169 -20.77 -1.52 -5.51
CA LEU A 169 -20.95 -0.20 -4.92
C LEU A 169 -22.21 0.48 -5.47
N TRP A 170 -22.98 1.10 -4.58
CA TRP A 170 -24.14 1.92 -4.91
C TRP A 170 -24.17 3.17 -4.03
N ASP A 171 -24.18 4.36 -4.64
CA ASP A 171 -24.24 5.67 -3.95
C ASP A 171 -23.29 5.80 -2.74
N GLY A 172 -22.06 5.28 -2.87
CA GLY A 172 -21.03 5.32 -1.82
C GLY A 172 -21.15 4.25 -0.74
N HIS A 173 -22.11 3.33 -0.86
CA HIS A 173 -22.31 2.19 0.03
C HIS A 173 -21.96 0.88 -0.68
N ASN A 174 -21.45 -0.11 0.07
CA ASN A 174 -21.16 -1.43 -0.48
C ASN A 174 -22.43 -2.28 -0.49
N ILE A 175 -22.70 -2.96 -1.59
CA ILE A 175 -23.90 -3.82 -1.71
C ILE A 175 -23.77 -5.08 -0.86
N ALA A 176 -22.55 -5.63 -0.72
CA ALA A 176 -22.28 -6.84 0.06
C ALA A 176 -22.75 -6.72 1.52
N ASP A 177 -22.75 -5.51 2.08
CA ASP A 177 -23.17 -5.25 3.46
C ASP A 177 -24.71 -5.40 3.64
N TYR A 178 -25.47 -5.36 2.54
CA TYR A 178 -26.93 -5.44 2.52
C TYR A 178 -27.47 -6.76 1.94
N ILE A 179 -26.62 -7.77 1.70
CA ILE A 179 -27.10 -9.07 1.22
C ILE A 179 -27.56 -9.92 2.41
N ASP A 180 -28.87 -10.07 2.56
CA ASP A 180 -29.51 -10.88 3.61
C ASP A 180 -30.71 -11.66 3.02
N LEU A 181 -30.93 -12.88 3.51
CA LEU A 181 -32.08 -13.72 3.14
C LEU A 181 -33.41 -13.08 3.56
N ASP A 182 -33.43 -12.36 4.69
CA ASP A 182 -34.64 -11.77 5.26
C ASP A 182 -34.77 -10.25 5.01
N ILE A 183 -34.06 -9.70 4.01
CA ILE A 183 -34.04 -8.24 3.78
C ILE A 183 -35.43 -7.64 3.53
N PHE A 184 -36.30 -8.34 2.80
CA PHE A 184 -37.65 -7.86 2.50
C PHE A 184 -38.53 -7.75 3.75
N LYS A 185 -38.37 -8.65 4.73
CA LYS A 185 -39.12 -8.57 5.99
C LYS A 185 -38.68 -7.38 6.83
N LYS A 186 -37.37 -7.14 6.90
CA LYS A 186 -36.80 -5.98 7.59
C LYS A 186 -37.23 -4.68 6.93
N LEU A 187 -37.29 -4.66 5.59
CA LEU A 187 -37.78 -3.51 4.83
C LEU A 187 -39.25 -3.23 5.14
N GLU A 188 -40.10 -4.26 5.13
CA GLU A 188 -41.53 -4.11 5.45
C GLU A 188 -41.75 -3.60 6.89
N GLU A 189 -40.96 -4.06 7.86
CA GLU A 189 -41.01 -3.54 9.24
C GLU A 189 -40.62 -2.05 9.31
N LEU A 190 -39.59 -1.64 8.58
CA LEU A 190 -39.16 -0.24 8.49
C LEU A 190 -40.21 0.64 7.82
N GLU A 191 -40.80 0.18 6.71
CA GLU A 191 -41.87 0.91 6.01
C GLU A 191 -43.10 1.10 6.92
N ARG A 192 -43.47 0.09 7.71
CA ARG A 192 -44.53 0.21 8.72
C ARG A 192 -44.19 1.25 9.79
N GLU A 193 -42.93 1.29 10.24
CA GLU A 193 -42.48 2.30 11.21
C GLU A 193 -42.49 3.71 10.61
N GLU A 194 -42.04 3.88 9.37
CA GLU A 194 -42.06 5.16 8.67
C GLU A 194 -43.48 5.67 8.46
N ALA A 195 -44.43 4.80 8.08
CA ALA A 195 -45.84 5.16 7.96
C ALA A 195 -46.45 5.67 9.28
N LEU A 196 -46.06 5.08 10.42
CA LEU A 196 -46.46 5.58 11.74
C LEU A 196 -45.86 6.95 12.05
N ARG A 197 -44.59 7.19 11.69
CA ARG A 197 -43.91 8.49 11.88
C ARG A 197 -44.51 9.59 11.00
N GLU A 198 -44.87 9.25 9.76
CA GLU A 198 -45.57 10.15 8.85
C GLU A 198 -46.98 10.48 9.34
N GLY A 199 -47.74 9.46 9.78
CA GLY A 199 -49.07 9.65 10.37
C GLY A 199 -49.04 10.51 11.65
N ALA A 200 -47.95 10.43 12.42
CA ALA A 200 -47.70 11.29 13.56
C ALA A 200 -47.24 12.72 13.19
N GLY A 201 -46.98 13.00 11.90
CA GLY A 201 -46.56 14.30 11.41
C GLY A 201 -45.10 14.65 11.73
N TYR A 202 -44.23 13.67 12.01
CA TYR A 202 -42.83 13.91 12.41
C TYR A 202 -42.03 14.71 11.38
N TYR A 203 -42.30 14.49 10.09
CA TYR A 203 -41.63 15.18 8.98
C TYR A 203 -42.34 16.47 8.53
N ALA A 204 -43.46 16.85 9.16
CA ALA A 204 -44.13 18.11 8.87
C ALA A 204 -43.27 19.25 9.41
N ILE A 205 -42.55 19.93 8.51
CA ILE A 205 -41.83 21.16 8.88
C ILE A 205 -42.87 22.18 9.32
N PRO A 206 -42.86 22.63 10.59
CA PRO A 206 -43.82 23.62 11.05
C PRO A 206 -43.63 24.89 10.24
N LYS A 207 -44.64 25.25 9.44
CA LYS A 207 -44.65 26.52 8.72
C LYS A 207 -44.87 27.61 9.76
N ILE A 208 -43.81 28.35 10.07
CA ILE A 208 -43.92 29.57 10.86
C ILE A 208 -44.61 30.58 9.96
N GLU A 209 -45.88 30.85 10.22
CA GLU A 209 -46.59 31.93 9.55
C GLU A 209 -45.95 33.24 9.97
N MET A 210 -45.35 33.92 8.98
CA MET A 210 -44.65 35.17 9.21
C MET A 210 -45.69 36.29 9.11
N ASP A 211 -46.11 36.80 10.28
CA ASP A 211 -46.94 37.98 10.40
C ASP A 211 -46.33 39.16 9.61
N GLU A 212 -47.18 40.09 9.17
CA GLU A 212 -46.78 41.28 8.41
C GLU A 212 -45.69 42.07 9.16
N THR A 213 -45.80 42.16 10.49
CA THR A 213 -44.82 42.80 11.37
C THR A 213 -43.45 42.14 11.33
N LEU A 214 -43.38 40.80 11.28
CA LEU A 214 -42.11 40.07 11.21
C LEU A 214 -41.42 40.23 9.85
N LYS A 215 -42.20 40.36 8.77
CA LYS A 215 -41.67 40.66 7.43
C LYS A 215 -41.06 42.06 7.39
N GLU A 216 -41.76 43.06 7.92
CA GLU A 216 -41.25 44.43 8.04
C GLU A 216 -39.95 44.49 8.87
N ILE A 217 -39.92 43.80 10.02
CA ILE A 217 -38.71 43.71 10.85
C ILE A 217 -37.54 43.09 10.07
N ARG A 218 -37.81 42.05 9.27
CA ARG A 218 -36.80 41.37 8.46
C ARG A 218 -36.24 42.29 7.38
N ASP A 219 -37.11 42.98 6.65
CA ASP A 219 -36.70 43.88 5.56
C ASP A 219 -35.94 45.08 6.10
N LEU A 220 -36.39 45.66 7.21
CA LEU A 220 -35.70 46.71 7.93
C LEU A 220 -34.33 46.23 8.43
N ALA A 221 -34.25 45.01 8.99
CA ALA A 221 -32.99 44.42 9.43
C ALA A 221 -32.02 44.20 8.26
N HIS A 222 -32.50 43.82 7.07
CA HIS A 222 -31.67 43.75 5.87
C HIS A 222 -31.12 45.11 5.46
N GLN A 223 -31.96 46.14 5.39
CA GLN A 223 -31.53 47.50 5.09
C GLN A 223 -30.47 48.02 6.08
N ILE A 224 -30.62 47.72 7.38
CA ILE A 224 -29.62 48.07 8.41
C ILE A 224 -28.30 47.33 8.16
N ARG A 225 -28.34 46.03 7.86
CA ARG A 225 -27.12 45.23 7.62
C ARG A 225 -26.38 45.71 6.39
N ASP A 226 -27.09 45.99 5.30
CA ASP A 226 -26.50 46.50 4.07
C ASP A 226 -25.88 47.87 4.29
N LYS A 227 -26.58 48.77 4.99
CA LYS A 227 -26.05 50.09 5.33
C LYS A 227 -24.81 49.99 6.23
N LYS A 228 -24.81 49.11 7.24
CA LYS A 228 -23.63 48.84 8.09
C LYS A 228 -22.46 48.27 7.28
N ALA A 229 -22.73 47.38 6.32
CA ALA A 229 -21.70 46.82 5.45
C ALA A 229 -21.05 47.90 4.58
N ILE A 230 -21.86 48.77 3.96
CA ILE A 230 -21.37 49.92 3.18
C ILE A 230 -20.51 50.83 4.05
N MET A 231 -20.97 51.21 5.25
CA MET A 231 -20.19 52.06 6.16
C MET A 231 -18.85 51.44 6.57
N LYS A 232 -18.82 50.11 6.79
CA LYS A 232 -17.59 49.38 7.09
C LYS A 232 -16.62 49.40 5.91
N GLN A 233 -17.13 49.18 4.70
CA GLN A 233 -16.33 49.23 3.47
C GLN A 233 -15.78 50.64 3.21
N GLU A 234 -16.60 51.68 3.31
CA GLU A 234 -16.19 53.08 3.21
C GLU A 234 -15.09 53.42 4.23
N GLY A 235 -15.28 52.99 5.49
CA GLY A 235 -14.28 53.17 6.55
C GLY A 235 -12.97 52.45 6.27
N ALA A 236 -13.01 51.25 5.70
CA ALA A 236 -11.83 50.49 5.31
C ALA A 236 -11.08 51.17 4.14
N VAL A 237 -11.79 51.66 3.13
CA VAL A 237 -11.20 52.41 2.00
C VAL A 237 -10.51 53.68 2.49
N VAL A 238 -11.12 54.42 3.42
CA VAL A 238 -10.52 55.63 4.02
C VAL A 238 -9.25 55.29 4.81
N LYS A 239 -9.25 54.19 5.57
CA LYS A 239 -8.09 53.72 6.36
C LYS A 239 -7.00 53.04 5.53
N SER A 240 -7.32 52.55 4.34
CA SER A 240 -6.37 51.88 3.44
C SER A 240 -5.31 52.84 2.86
N SER A 241 -5.52 54.16 2.95
CA SER A 241 -4.52 55.13 2.51
C SER A 241 -3.39 55.24 3.53
N THR A 242 -2.15 55.09 3.08
CA THR A 242 -0.93 55.31 3.88
C THR A 242 -0.62 56.79 4.13
N LYS A 243 -1.43 57.71 3.60
CA LYS A 243 -1.25 59.16 3.76
C LYS A 243 -1.87 59.63 5.07
N PRO A 244 -1.29 60.65 5.74
CA PRO A 244 -1.87 61.20 6.95
C PRO A 244 -3.28 61.76 6.67
N VAL A 245 -4.21 61.51 7.61
CA VAL A 245 -5.59 61.99 7.49
C VAL A 245 -5.61 63.51 7.55
N VAL A 246 -5.90 64.16 6.43
CA VAL A 246 -5.96 65.63 6.37
C VAL A 246 -7.19 66.17 7.13
N PRO A 247 -7.03 67.22 7.95
CA PRO A 247 -8.13 67.78 8.73
C PRO A 247 -9.21 68.39 7.84
N ARG A 248 -10.47 68.32 8.28
CA ARG A 248 -11.65 68.76 7.52
C ARG A 248 -11.62 70.26 7.14
N THR A 249 -10.87 71.08 7.87
CA THR A 249 -10.74 72.53 7.67
C THR A 249 -9.81 72.92 6.52
N THR A 250 -9.03 71.99 5.96
CA THR A 250 -8.04 72.27 4.91
C THR A 250 -8.68 72.56 3.54
N PRO A 251 -8.04 73.40 2.69
CA PRO A 251 -8.56 73.72 1.36
C PRO A 251 -8.62 72.50 0.42
N ALA A 252 -7.80 71.47 0.66
CA ALA A 252 -7.85 70.21 -0.10
C ALA A 252 -9.14 69.41 0.17
N ARG A 253 -9.67 69.45 1.40
CA ARG A 253 -10.98 68.88 1.77
C ARG A 253 -12.15 69.77 1.36
N ALA A 254 -11.91 71.04 0.98
CA ALA A 254 -12.96 71.98 0.59
C ALA A 254 -13.81 71.50 -0.60
N ARG A 255 -13.22 70.75 -1.53
CA ARG A 255 -13.94 70.14 -2.67
C ARG A 255 -14.91 69.02 -2.27
N GLY A 256 -14.70 68.40 -1.10
CA GLY A 256 -15.56 67.34 -0.59
C GLY A 256 -16.75 67.86 0.23
N ARG A 257 -16.67 69.09 0.76
CA ARG A 257 -17.70 69.75 1.58
C ARG A 257 -18.54 70.72 0.74
N THR A 258 -19.18 70.21 -0.30
CA THR A 258 -20.12 71.03 -1.07
C THR A 258 -21.45 71.12 -0.33
N VAL A 259 -22.09 72.29 -0.37
CA VAL A 259 -23.43 72.51 0.19
C VAL A 259 -24.43 71.50 -0.38
N THR A 260 -24.26 71.15 -1.67
CA THR A 260 -25.06 70.14 -2.36
C THR A 260 -24.96 68.75 -1.73
N LYS A 261 -23.76 68.26 -1.39
CA LYS A 261 -23.58 66.93 -0.79
C LYS A 261 -24.12 66.87 0.63
N LEU A 262 -23.90 67.94 1.40
CA LEU A 262 -24.45 68.05 2.76
C LEU A 262 -25.98 68.00 2.72
N ARG A 263 -26.60 68.74 1.78
CA ARG A 263 -28.05 68.76 1.61
C ARG A 263 -28.59 67.39 1.25
N THR A 264 -28.02 66.71 0.25
CA THR A 264 -28.50 65.38 -0.15
C THR A 264 -28.34 64.32 0.94
N GLU A 265 -27.30 64.42 1.78
CA GLU A 265 -27.11 63.50 2.91
C GLU A 265 -28.10 63.78 4.05
N MET A 266 -28.42 65.05 4.33
CA MET A 266 -29.35 65.44 5.40
C MET A 266 -30.82 65.22 5.02
N GLU A 267 -31.20 65.49 3.76
CA GLU A 267 -32.53 65.18 3.23
C GLU A 267 -32.78 63.66 3.23
N LYS A 268 -31.75 62.86 2.90
CA LYS A 268 -31.83 61.39 2.99
C LYS A 268 -32.01 60.88 4.42
N LEU A 269 -31.61 61.66 5.43
CA LEU A 269 -31.85 61.38 6.85
C LEU A 269 -33.19 61.95 7.36
N GLY A 270 -33.96 62.62 6.49
CA GLY A 270 -35.28 63.15 6.80
C GLY A 270 -35.30 64.58 7.36
N VAL A 271 -34.20 65.34 7.24
CA VAL A 271 -34.16 66.76 7.63
C VAL A 271 -34.56 67.63 6.44
N ASP A 272 -35.58 68.46 6.62
CA ASP A 272 -35.98 69.43 5.60
C ASP A 272 -34.95 70.57 5.50
N MET A 273 -34.39 70.75 4.31
CA MET A 273 -33.32 71.71 4.00
C MET A 273 -33.75 72.72 2.93
N ALA A 274 -35.04 72.82 2.61
CA ALA A 274 -35.58 73.74 1.60
C ALA A 274 -35.20 75.22 1.86
N ASP A 275 -35.23 75.65 3.12
CA ASP A 275 -34.90 77.03 3.50
C ASP A 275 -33.41 77.39 3.32
N THR A 276 -32.54 76.39 3.13
CA THR A 276 -31.10 76.61 2.92
C THR A 276 -30.72 77.03 1.51
N GLU A 277 -31.66 76.99 0.55
CA GLU A 277 -31.49 77.57 -0.80
C GLU A 277 -31.20 79.07 -0.72
N ASN A 278 -31.90 79.75 0.18
CA ASN A 278 -31.75 81.20 0.40
C ASN A 278 -30.43 81.55 1.10
N VAL A 279 -29.88 80.63 1.90
CA VAL A 279 -28.59 80.82 2.59
C VAL A 279 -27.40 80.61 1.64
N SER A 280 -27.53 79.72 0.65
CA SER A 280 -26.54 79.60 -0.44
C SER A 280 -26.43 80.87 -1.29
N PHE A 281 -27.49 81.70 -1.31
CA PHE A 281 -27.53 82.97 -2.03
C PHE A 281 -26.92 84.13 -1.21
N TRP A 282 -27.00 84.09 0.13
CA TRP A 282 -26.49 85.14 1.02
C TRP A 282 -25.07 84.90 1.56
N ALA A 283 -24.54 83.66 1.54
CA ALA A 283 -23.15 83.37 1.92
C ALA A 283 -22.18 83.63 0.75
N HIS A 284 -21.69 84.86 0.67
CA HIS A 284 -20.63 85.38 -0.21
C HIS A 284 -19.63 84.36 -0.81
N PHE A 285 -19.86 83.93 -2.07
CA PHE A 285 -18.79 83.51 -2.98
C PHE A 285 -18.07 84.74 -3.56
N THR A 286 -17.41 85.52 -2.72
CA THR A 286 -16.58 86.64 -3.18
C THR A 286 -15.23 86.13 -3.69
N ARG A 287 -15.04 86.25 -5.00
CA ARG A 287 -13.78 86.57 -5.70
C ARG A 287 -12.51 85.83 -5.24
N THR A 288 -12.18 84.75 -5.93
CA THR A 288 -10.76 84.47 -6.24
C THR A 288 -10.55 84.58 -7.75
N ARG A 289 -10.54 85.83 -8.21
CA ARG A 289 -9.95 86.22 -9.49
C ARG A 289 -8.45 85.94 -9.40
N SER A 290 -7.94 85.17 -10.34
CA SER A 290 -6.54 84.84 -10.59
C SER A 290 -5.57 85.97 -10.20
N LYS A 291 -4.80 85.80 -9.12
CA LYS A 291 -3.61 86.60 -8.81
C LYS A 291 -2.40 85.66 -8.71
N ILE A 292 -1.90 85.24 -9.87
CA ILE A 292 -0.59 84.58 -10.00
C ILE A 292 0.25 85.49 -10.92
N ARG A 293 0.74 86.58 -10.35
CA ARG A 293 1.93 87.31 -10.83
C ARG A 293 2.78 87.56 -9.60
N SER A 294 3.64 86.60 -9.31
CA SER A 294 4.79 86.76 -8.41
C SER A 294 5.91 85.87 -8.94
N LEU A 295 6.98 86.49 -9.41
CA LEU A 295 8.19 85.94 -10.02
C LEU A 295 9.11 85.15 -9.06
N SER A 296 8.57 84.62 -7.96
CA SER A 296 9.35 83.96 -6.90
C SER A 296 8.83 82.56 -6.52
N ARG A 297 8.09 81.89 -7.41
CA ARG A 297 7.80 80.45 -7.28
C ARG A 297 8.29 79.71 -8.52
N PRO A 298 9.16 78.69 -8.36
CA PRO A 298 9.51 77.83 -9.50
C PRO A 298 8.22 77.12 -9.98
N PRO A 299 8.08 76.90 -11.30
CA PRO A 299 6.90 76.23 -11.83
C PRO A 299 6.72 74.86 -11.18
N LEU A 300 5.46 74.49 -10.88
CA LEU A 300 5.07 73.14 -10.49
C LEU A 300 5.69 72.17 -11.49
N LYS A 301 6.79 71.54 -11.10
CA LYS A 301 7.47 70.52 -11.91
C LYS A 301 6.42 69.47 -12.26
N ARG A 302 6.19 69.27 -13.57
CA ARG A 302 5.73 67.99 -14.09
C ARG A 302 6.59 66.91 -13.45
N MET A 303 5.95 65.82 -12.99
CA MET A 303 6.63 64.66 -12.42
C MET A 303 7.80 64.28 -13.34
N ARG A 304 9.04 64.47 -12.86
CA ARG A 304 10.20 63.92 -13.54
C ARG A 304 10.07 62.41 -13.38
N LEU A 305 9.77 61.72 -14.47
CA LEU A 305 9.84 60.27 -14.61
C LEU A 305 11.30 59.85 -14.69
N ASP A 306 12.11 60.27 -13.71
CA ASP A 306 13.48 59.80 -13.61
C ASP A 306 13.65 59.11 -12.26
N SER A 307 13.99 57.84 -12.39
CA SER A 307 14.05 56.83 -11.36
C SER A 307 15.17 57.08 -10.36
N THR A 308 14.93 56.58 -9.14
CA THR A 308 15.87 56.34 -8.04
C THR A 308 16.16 57.51 -7.10
N ASP A 309 15.73 57.30 -5.85
CA ASP A 309 16.05 58.10 -4.68
C ASP A 309 17.56 58.26 -4.53
N ARG A 310 18.01 59.51 -4.44
CA ARG A 310 19.36 59.87 -4.02
C ARG A 310 19.45 59.78 -2.50
N SER A 311 19.78 58.59 -2.00
CA SER A 311 20.42 58.44 -0.69
C SER A 311 21.84 57.92 -0.89
N ARG A 312 22.80 58.86 -0.83
CA ARG A 312 24.17 58.73 -0.31
C ARG A 312 24.99 57.48 -0.69
N SER A 313 26.02 57.73 -1.50
CA SER A 313 27.38 57.16 -1.35
C SER A 313 27.49 55.65 -1.12
N MET A 314 27.41 54.87 -2.19
CA MET A 314 28.18 53.62 -2.31
C MET A 314 28.97 53.75 -3.61
N SER A 315 30.30 53.79 -3.52
CA SER A 315 31.21 53.90 -4.67
C SER A 315 31.19 52.68 -5.60
N ARG A 316 30.25 51.75 -5.40
CA ARG A 316 30.08 50.53 -6.18
C ARG A 316 28.59 50.33 -6.46
N PRO A 317 28.20 50.05 -7.72
CA PRO A 317 26.86 49.59 -8.01
C PRO A 317 26.61 48.25 -7.29
N PRO A 318 25.34 47.91 -6.97
CA PRO A 318 25.01 46.66 -6.31
C PRO A 318 25.44 45.46 -7.19
N ARG A 319 25.78 44.34 -6.53
CA ARG A 319 26.49 43.20 -7.16
C ARG A 319 25.70 42.55 -8.30
N ASP A 320 24.38 42.66 -8.28
CA ASP A 320 23.45 42.18 -9.31
C ASP A 320 23.36 43.09 -10.54
N GLU A 321 23.87 44.33 -10.45
CA GLU A 321 23.98 45.29 -11.56
C GLU A 321 25.40 45.33 -12.15
N MET A 322 26.41 44.94 -11.36
CA MET A 322 27.80 44.85 -11.82
C MET A 322 27.95 43.84 -12.96
N GLY A 323 28.27 44.32 -14.17
CA GLY A 323 28.52 43.48 -15.35
C GLY A 323 27.30 43.29 -16.27
N VAL A 324 26.16 43.93 -15.98
CA VAL A 324 24.99 43.93 -16.86
C VAL A 324 24.92 45.25 -17.62
N LYS A 325 24.91 45.19 -18.95
CA LYS A 325 25.01 46.38 -19.83
C LYS A 325 23.72 47.20 -19.87
N ASP A 326 22.55 46.54 -19.94
CA ASP A 326 21.26 47.18 -20.19
C ASP A 326 20.21 46.80 -19.13
N VAL A 327 19.29 47.73 -18.83
CA VAL A 327 18.16 47.51 -17.90
C VAL A 327 17.23 46.38 -18.37
N ALA A 328 17.04 46.25 -19.68
CA ALA A 328 16.27 45.14 -20.27
C ALA A 328 16.97 43.78 -20.10
N MET A 329 18.30 43.76 -20.05
CA MET A 329 19.06 42.55 -19.78
C MET A 329 18.98 42.20 -18.28
N LYS A 330 19.01 43.21 -17.40
CA LYS A 330 18.83 43.03 -15.95
C LYS A 330 17.49 42.36 -15.61
N SER A 331 16.38 42.87 -16.15
CA SER A 331 15.06 42.29 -15.90
C SER A 331 14.94 40.86 -16.46
N LYS A 332 15.53 40.57 -17.62
CA LYS A 332 15.63 39.20 -18.16
C LYS A 332 16.42 38.27 -17.23
N LEU A 333 17.58 38.69 -16.73
CA LEU A 333 18.41 37.88 -15.83
C LEU A 333 17.71 37.63 -14.49
N GLN A 334 17.03 38.63 -13.92
CA GLN A 334 16.22 38.46 -12.71
C GLN A 334 15.11 37.42 -12.92
N ASN A 335 14.39 37.49 -14.04
CA ASN A 335 13.34 36.53 -14.37
C ASN A 335 13.87 35.10 -14.56
N ILE A 336 15.04 34.95 -15.19
CA ILE A 336 15.72 33.66 -15.35
C ILE A 336 16.14 33.09 -13.99
N ALA A 337 16.74 33.91 -13.12
CA ALA A 337 17.15 33.52 -11.77
C ALA A 337 15.94 33.09 -10.92
N HIS A 338 14.86 33.89 -10.91
CA HIS A 338 13.62 33.53 -10.21
C HIS A 338 13.01 32.22 -10.74
N LYS A 339 13.01 32.01 -12.05
CA LYS A 339 12.49 30.77 -12.66
C LYS A 339 13.34 29.55 -12.29
N ALA A 340 14.68 29.70 -12.31
CA ALA A 340 15.61 28.63 -11.95
C ALA A 340 15.49 28.24 -10.47
N LEU A 341 15.42 29.23 -9.57
CA LEU A 341 15.22 29.02 -8.13
C LEU A 341 13.86 28.38 -7.85
N LYS A 342 12.77 28.93 -8.41
CA LYS A 342 11.41 28.40 -8.23
C LYS A 342 11.30 26.93 -8.66
N LYS A 343 11.91 26.54 -9.79
CA LYS A 343 11.88 25.15 -10.27
C LYS A 343 12.52 24.16 -9.29
N LYS A 344 13.59 24.55 -8.59
CA LYS A 344 14.30 23.69 -7.63
C LYS A 344 13.64 23.71 -6.25
N ILE A 345 13.30 24.90 -5.77
CA ILE A 345 12.87 25.17 -4.39
C ILE A 345 11.37 24.87 -4.22
N ALA A 346 10.51 25.45 -5.08
CA ALA A 346 9.06 25.37 -4.91
C ALA A 346 8.54 23.94 -5.11
N ARG A 347 9.11 23.18 -6.06
CA ARG A 347 8.73 21.78 -6.28
C ARG A 347 8.97 20.89 -5.06
N LYS A 348 10.00 21.18 -4.27
CA LYS A 348 10.40 20.40 -3.09
C LYS A 348 10.01 21.05 -1.75
N GLY A 349 9.37 22.22 -1.78
CA GLY A 349 9.01 22.97 -0.57
C GLY A 349 10.22 23.44 0.27
N MET A 350 11.38 23.66 -0.36
CA MET A 350 12.59 24.10 0.34
C MET A 350 12.45 25.55 0.82
N LYS A 351 13.10 25.91 1.92
CA LYS A 351 13.05 27.30 2.45
C LYS A 351 13.86 28.29 1.60
N GLY A 352 14.88 27.79 0.90
CA GLY A 352 15.79 28.58 0.08
C GLY A 352 16.84 27.70 -0.60
N GLU A 353 17.76 28.29 -1.35
CA GLU A 353 18.84 27.54 -2.02
C GLU A 353 19.86 26.94 -1.04
N GLY A 354 20.01 27.52 0.15
CA GLY A 354 20.88 27.02 1.22
C GLY A 354 20.31 25.83 1.98
N ASP A 355 19.03 25.50 1.79
CA ASP A 355 18.33 24.45 2.51
C ASP A 355 18.59 23.08 1.87
N ARG A 356 19.62 22.40 2.38
CA ARG A 356 20.08 21.07 1.92
C ARG A 356 19.85 19.98 2.97
N PHE A 357 18.91 20.18 3.89
CA PHE A 357 18.63 19.21 4.95
C PHE A 357 18.07 17.91 4.37
N ILE A 358 18.64 16.78 4.78
CA ILE A 358 18.17 15.43 4.41
C ILE A 358 17.54 14.81 5.64
N GLY A 359 16.20 14.72 5.64
CA GLY A 359 15.46 14.07 6.72
C GLY A 359 15.59 12.54 6.66
N THR A 360 15.68 11.90 7.84
CA THR A 360 15.66 10.44 7.96
C THR A 360 14.22 9.93 7.87
N LYS A 361 13.82 9.43 6.71
CA LYS A 361 12.43 8.95 6.48
C LYS A 361 12.03 7.78 7.37
N MET A 362 12.98 6.88 7.67
CA MET A 362 12.77 5.71 8.50
C MET A 362 13.75 5.71 9.68
N PRO A 363 13.48 6.49 10.74
CA PRO A 363 14.35 6.50 11.90
C PRO A 363 14.31 5.15 12.62
N LYS A 364 15.50 4.59 12.88
CA LYS A 364 15.67 3.23 13.42
C LYS A 364 14.87 2.98 14.70
N HIS A 365 14.79 3.95 15.61
CA HIS A 365 14.09 3.81 16.89
C HIS A 365 12.56 3.67 16.75
N LEU A 366 11.98 3.98 15.58
CA LEU A 366 10.56 3.72 15.31
C LEU A 366 10.31 2.35 14.65
N PHE A 367 11.26 1.88 13.84
CA PHE A 367 11.06 0.71 12.97
C PHE A 367 11.86 -0.54 13.39
N SER A 368 12.74 -0.42 14.37
CA SER A 368 13.59 -1.51 14.86
C SER A 368 13.30 -1.80 16.33
N GLY A 369 13.11 -3.07 16.67
CA GLY A 369 12.78 -3.53 18.02
C GLY A 369 11.30 -3.86 18.18
N LYS A 370 10.98 -4.71 19.18
CA LYS A 370 9.61 -5.05 19.58
C LYS A 370 9.44 -4.67 21.04
N ARG A 371 8.26 -4.14 21.39
CA ARG A 371 7.95 -3.77 22.77
C ARG A 371 7.78 -5.04 23.62
N GLY A 372 8.71 -5.27 24.52
CA GLY A 372 8.64 -6.34 25.52
C GLY A 372 7.85 -5.93 26.77
N ILE A 373 7.80 -6.84 27.75
CA ILE A 373 7.26 -6.56 29.08
C ILE A 373 8.35 -5.87 29.93
N GLY A 374 8.06 -4.71 30.49
CA GLY A 374 9.00 -3.90 31.29
C GLY A 374 9.13 -2.45 30.83
N LYS A 375 10.35 -1.89 30.90
CA LYS A 375 10.64 -0.51 30.48
C LYS A 375 10.44 -0.33 28.98
N THR A 376 9.81 0.78 28.61
CA THR A 376 9.52 1.18 27.22
C THR A 376 10.43 2.33 26.81
N ASP A 377 10.79 2.38 25.52
CA ASP A 377 11.71 3.39 24.96
C ASP A 377 11.07 4.79 24.85
N ARG A 378 9.74 4.86 24.85
CA ARG A 378 8.96 6.10 24.82
C ARG A 378 7.88 6.07 25.90
N ARG A 379 7.62 7.24 26.46
CA ARG A 379 6.65 7.47 27.56
C ARG A 379 5.22 7.21 27.12
#